data_AF-R7JC70-F1
#
_entry.id   AF-R7JC70-F1
#
_cell.length_a   1.000
_cell.length_b   1.000
_cell.length_c   1.000
_cell.angle_alpha   90.00
_cell.angle_beta   90.00
_cell.angle_gamma   90.00
#
_symmetry.space_group_name_H-M   'P 1'
#
loop_
_entity.id
_entity.type
_entity.pdbx_description
1 polymer ?
#
loop_
_entity_poly.entity_id
_entity_poly.type
_entity_poly.pdbx_seq_one_letter_code
_entity_poly.pdbx_strand_id
1 'polypeptide(L)'
;MEEIHFSFIEQTTQQVSDQQSVRFGIREIQTRKNEQNGGREFYVNGQRIYITGGNYIDSDWLLRLSPERYDHEVRFHAEMNLRMIRVWGGALLERPEFYQACDKYGILVFQDLWGSGDCNGAWEDLTKLDSRERRWEYPDNHALFLQMAEDQIKMIRNHPSLCFWCGANEWPLAKDINDALKNDILPRLDPNRLFASYSTDSVFTRNYLGDNGDGPYGIQEPEWFFTFRSHPFNPEAGSGGSPEVESFRAFMPEEDLKAFPRKSRTRNPNWIYHKDLGYGDHLERYGELQTIEDYCRYAQLVNYDQYRSFMEGWASHMWDWYTGILIWKTQNPWTALRGQMYDWYLDVNASLYGTKKGCEPLHPFYNLETKQVQLLNTTVEAVSNLTVKAEIFNREGKKLWEQSAQANAEASQVKDIFAVPVPSEVSGVYFLKLSLWNGQKTELTRNIYWLTTTPKDYRTLHELPKSSPDIKTTFTKDGNTYTGKTVFTADAHISFFNRIKLFDKQTGKRILPVHYSDNYITLMPGDQQTVTFSFQSELPESQIQVVVEGFNK
;
A
#
# COMPACT_ATOMS: atom_id res chain seq x y z
N MET A 1 -8.29 6.62 -23.43
CA MET A 1 -9.60 5.98 -23.32
C MET A 1 -10.33 6.31 -24.60
N GLU A 2 -10.84 5.30 -25.28
CA GLU A 2 -11.66 5.45 -26.48
C GLU A 2 -13.14 5.36 -26.08
N GLU A 3 -14.03 5.87 -26.93
CA GLU A 3 -15.48 5.80 -26.76
C GLU A 3 -16.12 5.33 -28.06
N ILE A 4 -17.01 4.34 -27.98
CA ILE A 4 -17.86 3.89 -29.09
C ILE A 4 -19.30 4.26 -28.76
N HIS A 5 -20.00 4.80 -29.75
CA HIS A 5 -21.43 5.13 -29.67
C HIS A 5 -22.23 4.14 -30.51
N PHE A 6 -23.21 3.51 -29.89
CA PHE A 6 -24.20 2.65 -30.53
C PHE A 6 -25.53 3.39 -30.59
N SER A 7 -26.23 3.24 -31.72
CA SER A 7 -27.61 3.72 -31.88
C SER A 7 -28.44 2.65 -32.58
N PHE A 8 -29.58 2.32 -32.00
CA PHE A 8 -30.54 1.38 -32.57
C PHE A 8 -31.60 2.20 -33.30
N ILE A 9 -31.63 2.08 -34.63
CA ILE A 9 -32.52 2.87 -35.49
C ILE A 9 -33.69 1.99 -35.93
N GLU A 10 -34.91 2.44 -35.65
CA GLU A 10 -36.11 1.77 -36.12
C GLU A 10 -36.22 1.92 -37.65
N GLN A 11 -36.33 0.79 -38.37
CA GLN A 11 -36.31 0.80 -39.84
C GLN A 11 -37.50 1.55 -40.46
N THR A 12 -38.66 1.54 -39.81
CA THR A 12 -39.90 2.14 -40.32
C THR A 12 -39.93 3.66 -40.17
N THR A 13 -39.51 4.18 -39.01
CA THR A 13 -39.58 5.61 -38.68
C THR A 13 -38.25 6.34 -38.90
N GLN A 14 -37.15 5.59 -39.06
CA GLN A 14 -35.77 6.10 -39.08
C GLN A 14 -35.39 6.87 -37.81
N GLN A 15 -36.12 6.66 -36.70
CA GLN A 15 -35.84 7.27 -35.41
C GLN A 15 -34.93 6.38 -34.56
N VAL A 16 -34.14 7.01 -33.70
CA VAL A 16 -33.35 6.30 -32.69
C VAL A 16 -34.29 5.75 -31.63
N SER A 17 -34.34 4.42 -31.51
CA SER A 17 -35.09 3.70 -30.48
C SER A 17 -34.31 3.60 -29.17
N ASP A 18 -32.98 3.47 -29.25
CA ASP A 18 -32.09 3.38 -28.09
C ASP A 18 -30.66 3.80 -28.48
N GLN A 19 -29.87 4.25 -27.50
CA GLN A 19 -28.49 4.65 -27.69
C GLN A 19 -27.64 4.33 -26.47
N GLN A 20 -26.38 3.95 -26.70
CA GLN A 20 -25.43 3.67 -25.63
C GLN A 20 -24.03 4.11 -26.02
N SER A 21 -23.34 4.79 -25.11
CA SER A 21 -21.91 5.07 -25.20
C SER A 21 -21.14 4.10 -24.32
N VAL A 22 -20.08 3.49 -24.85
CA VAL A 22 -19.21 2.57 -24.13
C VAL A 22 -17.79 3.09 -24.17
N ARG A 23 -17.21 3.34 -23.00
CA ARG A 23 -15.79 3.67 -22.84
C ARG A 23 -14.97 2.41 -22.67
N PHE A 24 -13.81 2.36 -23.31
CA PHE A 24 -12.90 1.23 -23.26
C PHE A 24 -11.44 1.67 -23.44
N GLY A 25 -10.51 0.75 -23.17
CA GLY A 25 -9.09 0.94 -23.45
C GLY A 25 -8.54 -0.23 -24.27
N ILE A 26 -7.65 0.09 -25.22
CA ILE A 26 -6.97 -0.92 -26.04
C ILE A 26 -5.69 -1.32 -25.32
N ARG A 27 -5.68 -2.55 -24.81
CA ARG A 27 -4.49 -3.15 -24.19
C ARG A 27 -4.54 -4.67 -24.28
N GLU A 28 -3.38 -5.29 -24.23
CA GLU A 28 -3.21 -6.72 -24.07
C GLU A 28 -2.70 -7.02 -22.66
N ILE A 29 -3.28 -8.04 -22.02
CA ILE A 29 -2.76 -8.61 -20.77
C ILE A 29 -2.41 -10.06 -21.05
N GLN A 30 -1.14 -10.41 -20.85
CA GLN A 30 -0.69 -11.79 -20.94
C GLN A 30 -0.18 -12.23 -19.57
N THR A 31 -0.27 -13.54 -19.33
CA THR A 31 0.11 -14.12 -18.05
C THR A 31 0.76 -15.47 -18.30
N ARG A 32 1.82 -15.77 -17.56
CA ARG A 32 2.46 -17.10 -17.59
C ARG A 32 3.01 -17.46 -16.23
N LYS A 33 3.06 -18.76 -15.94
CA LYS A 33 3.68 -19.27 -14.72
C LYS A 33 5.19 -19.27 -14.90
N ASN A 34 5.92 -18.65 -13.98
CA ASN A 34 7.37 -18.71 -13.94
C ASN A 34 7.81 -20.16 -13.73
N GLU A 35 8.68 -20.68 -14.59
CA GLU A 35 9.09 -22.08 -14.56
C GLU A 35 9.98 -22.42 -13.35
N GLN A 36 10.76 -21.44 -12.87
CA GLN A 36 11.72 -21.62 -11.79
C GLN A 36 11.03 -21.62 -10.43
N ASN A 37 10.32 -20.53 -10.10
CA ASN A 37 9.69 -20.35 -8.80
C ASN A 37 8.19 -20.68 -8.78
N GLY A 38 7.53 -20.81 -9.93
CA GLY A 38 6.11 -21.16 -9.98
C GLY A 38 5.15 -20.01 -9.66
N GLY A 39 5.63 -18.77 -9.51
CA GLY A 39 4.80 -17.57 -9.38
C GLY A 39 4.23 -17.09 -10.71
N ARG A 40 3.13 -16.36 -10.66
CA ARG A 40 2.50 -15.80 -11.86
C ARG A 40 3.17 -14.50 -12.28
N GLU A 41 3.57 -14.45 -13.54
CA GLU A 41 4.07 -13.25 -14.19
C GLU A 41 2.95 -12.59 -15.02
N PHE A 42 2.92 -11.26 -15.02
CA PHE A 42 1.98 -10.46 -15.78
C PHE A 42 2.72 -9.58 -16.79
N TYR A 43 2.09 -9.40 -17.94
CA TYR A 43 2.59 -8.59 -19.04
C TYR A 43 1.47 -7.67 -19.50
N VAL A 44 1.76 -6.38 -19.66
CA VAL A 44 0.83 -5.40 -20.24
C VAL A 44 1.45 -4.90 -21.53
N ASN A 45 0.78 -5.12 -22.67
CA ASN A 45 1.29 -4.80 -24.00
C ASN A 45 2.71 -5.37 -24.24
N GLY A 46 2.92 -6.63 -23.85
CA GLY A 46 4.20 -7.32 -23.94
C GLY A 46 5.25 -6.94 -22.89
N GLN A 47 5.00 -5.92 -22.06
CA GLN A 47 5.94 -5.48 -21.02
C GLN A 47 5.73 -6.23 -19.71
N ARG A 48 6.77 -6.91 -19.23
CA ARG A 48 6.75 -7.64 -17.94
C ARG A 48 6.66 -6.64 -16.78
N ILE A 49 5.66 -6.80 -15.94
CA ILE A 49 5.45 -5.94 -14.77
C ILE A 49 5.63 -6.73 -13.47
N TYR A 50 6.45 -6.20 -12.57
CA TYR A 50 6.53 -6.70 -11.21
C TYR A 50 5.32 -6.19 -10.41
N ILE A 51 4.52 -7.10 -9.86
CA ILE A 51 3.29 -6.71 -9.18
C ILE A 51 3.58 -6.33 -7.74
N THR A 52 3.40 -5.04 -7.43
CA THR A 52 3.18 -4.54 -6.07
C THR A 52 1.75 -4.05 -5.99
N GLY A 53 1.06 -4.36 -4.90
CA GLY A 53 -0.34 -3.98 -4.78
C GLY A 53 -0.90 -4.04 -3.37
N GLY A 54 -2.22 -3.96 -3.29
CA GLY A 54 -2.94 -3.94 -2.03
C GLY A 54 -4.31 -4.57 -2.16
N ASN A 55 -4.77 -5.17 -1.07
CA ASN A 55 -6.13 -5.67 -0.93
C ASN A 55 -7.04 -4.54 -0.46
N TYR A 56 -8.06 -4.31 -1.26
CA TYR A 56 -9.10 -3.32 -1.06
C TYR A 56 -10.37 -4.05 -0.65
N ILE A 57 -10.99 -3.58 0.43
CA ILE A 57 -12.21 -4.17 0.98
C ILE A 57 -13.39 -3.38 0.43
N ASP A 58 -14.00 -2.51 1.22
CA ASP A 58 -14.99 -1.52 0.78
C ASP A 58 -14.53 -0.14 1.27
N SER A 59 -14.97 0.94 0.63
CA SER A 59 -14.69 2.29 1.13
C SER A 59 -15.37 2.58 2.48
N ASP A 60 -16.54 1.97 2.71
CA ASP A 60 -17.37 2.24 3.87
C ASP A 60 -18.25 1.02 4.22
N TRP A 61 -18.25 0.61 5.49
CA TRP A 61 -18.99 -0.57 5.96
C TRP A 61 -20.52 -0.44 5.87
N LEU A 62 -21.06 0.78 5.76
CA LEU A 62 -22.47 1.05 5.48
C LEU A 62 -22.73 1.35 3.99
N LEU A 63 -21.72 1.11 3.14
CA LEU A 63 -21.77 1.30 1.70
C LEU A 63 -22.13 2.73 1.29
N ARG A 64 -21.64 3.72 2.05
CA ARG A 64 -21.70 5.14 1.69
C ARG A 64 -20.60 5.46 0.67
N LEU A 65 -20.82 5.00 -0.56
CA LEU A 65 -19.87 5.04 -1.66
C LEU A 65 -20.07 6.31 -2.50
N SER A 66 -18.98 6.95 -2.92
CA SER A 66 -19.03 8.11 -3.80
C SER A 66 -17.89 8.09 -4.82
N PRO A 67 -18.09 8.65 -6.04
CA PRO A 67 -17.04 8.74 -7.05
C PRO A 67 -15.80 9.48 -6.53
N GLU A 68 -16.00 10.53 -5.73
CA GLU A 68 -14.92 11.33 -5.14
C GLU A 68 -14.08 10.51 -4.17
N ARG A 69 -14.73 9.72 -3.30
CA ARG A 69 -14.01 8.84 -2.37
C ARG A 69 -13.18 7.79 -3.11
N TYR A 70 -13.75 7.14 -4.14
CA TYR A 70 -12.98 6.21 -4.97
C TYR A 70 -11.79 6.87 -5.67
N ASP A 71 -11.96 8.09 -6.20
CA ASP A 71 -10.87 8.81 -6.85
C ASP A 71 -9.71 9.04 -5.87
N HIS A 72 -10.01 9.47 -4.63
CA HIS A 72 -9.00 9.66 -3.59
C HIS A 72 -8.32 8.35 -3.17
N GLU A 73 -9.10 7.30 -2.91
CA GLU A 73 -8.58 6.02 -2.44
C GLU A 73 -7.70 5.34 -3.50
N VAL A 74 -8.12 5.33 -4.76
CA VAL A 74 -7.30 4.80 -5.87
C VAL A 74 -6.09 5.69 -6.13
N ARG A 75 -6.23 7.02 -6.04
CA ARG A 75 -5.09 7.94 -6.13
C ARG A 75 -4.04 7.67 -5.07
N PHE A 76 -4.42 7.38 -3.82
CA PHE A 76 -3.45 7.00 -2.78
C PHE A 76 -2.68 5.72 -3.15
N HIS A 77 -3.34 4.74 -3.76
CA HIS A 77 -2.66 3.53 -4.26
C HIS A 77 -1.64 3.85 -5.35
N ALA A 78 -2.00 4.72 -6.30
CA ALA A 78 -1.06 5.19 -7.32
C ALA A 78 0.10 6.01 -6.72
N GLU A 79 -0.18 6.86 -5.74
CA GLU A 79 0.83 7.69 -5.04
C GLU A 79 1.81 6.86 -4.20
N MET A 80 1.44 5.64 -3.82
CA MET A 80 2.29 4.61 -3.21
C MET A 80 3.09 3.79 -4.23
N ASN A 81 2.97 4.08 -5.53
CA ASN A 81 3.56 3.28 -6.61
C ASN A 81 3.06 1.82 -6.66
N LEU A 82 1.85 1.56 -6.16
CA LEU A 82 1.20 0.27 -6.34
C LEU A 82 0.70 0.16 -7.78
N ARG A 83 0.72 -1.06 -8.32
CA ARG A 83 0.33 -1.38 -9.71
C ARG A 83 -0.95 -2.18 -9.79
N MET A 84 -1.37 -2.80 -8.69
CA MET A 84 -2.56 -3.63 -8.62
C MET A 84 -3.35 -3.37 -7.34
N ILE A 85 -4.67 -3.27 -7.49
CA ILE A 85 -5.61 -3.40 -6.40
C ILE A 85 -6.33 -4.74 -6.56
N ARG A 86 -6.41 -5.51 -5.49
CA ARG A 86 -7.32 -6.64 -5.39
C ARG A 86 -8.59 -6.21 -4.67
N VAL A 87 -9.72 -6.25 -5.37
CA VAL A 87 -11.03 -6.16 -4.72
C VAL A 87 -11.29 -7.53 -4.10
N TRP A 88 -11.22 -7.59 -2.77
CA TRP A 88 -11.24 -8.83 -2.00
C TRP A 88 -12.63 -9.48 -1.99
N GLY A 89 -12.70 -10.81 -2.07
CA GLY A 89 -13.95 -11.54 -2.32
C GLY A 89 -15.03 -11.48 -1.25
N GLY A 90 -14.76 -11.04 -0.03
CA GLY A 90 -15.84 -10.74 0.93
C GLY A 90 -16.27 -9.27 0.95
N ALA A 91 -15.66 -8.42 0.12
CA ALA A 91 -16.19 -7.10 -0.23
C ALA A 91 -17.27 -7.25 -1.31
N LEU A 92 -17.92 -6.14 -1.67
CA LEU A 92 -18.76 -6.12 -2.86
C LEU A 92 -17.93 -5.96 -4.14
N LEU A 93 -18.48 -6.37 -5.28
CA LEU A 93 -17.95 -5.93 -6.56
C LEU A 93 -18.21 -4.43 -6.69
N GLU A 94 -17.13 -3.63 -6.64
CA GLU A 94 -17.21 -2.17 -6.51
C GLU A 94 -18.03 -1.50 -7.62
N ARG A 95 -18.43 -0.24 -7.40
CA ARG A 95 -19.20 0.48 -8.41
C ARG A 95 -18.34 0.84 -9.64
N PRO A 96 -18.93 1.07 -10.83
CA PRO A 96 -18.17 1.45 -12.03
C PRO A 96 -17.18 2.61 -11.82
N GLU A 97 -17.50 3.56 -10.96
CA GLU A 97 -16.66 4.72 -10.66
C GLU A 97 -15.31 4.35 -10.01
N PHE A 98 -15.24 3.23 -9.28
CA PHE A 98 -13.98 2.68 -8.78
C PHE A 98 -13.06 2.23 -9.93
N TYR A 99 -13.60 1.50 -10.90
CA TYR A 99 -12.80 1.04 -12.06
C TYR A 99 -12.47 2.20 -13.00
N GLN A 100 -13.33 3.23 -13.09
CA GLN A 100 -12.99 4.46 -13.80
C GLN A 100 -11.80 5.18 -13.15
N ALA A 101 -11.73 5.20 -11.82
CA ALA A 101 -10.56 5.72 -11.11
C ALA A 101 -9.33 4.83 -11.37
N CYS A 102 -9.47 3.50 -11.35
CA CYS A 102 -8.37 2.58 -11.68
C CYS A 102 -7.87 2.77 -13.13
N ASP A 103 -8.78 2.96 -14.09
CA ASP A 103 -8.45 3.26 -15.49
C ASP A 103 -7.70 4.59 -15.60
N LYS A 104 -8.16 5.63 -14.89
CA LYS A 104 -7.55 6.97 -14.87
C LYS A 104 -6.13 6.94 -14.31
N TYR A 105 -5.90 6.20 -13.23
CA TYR A 105 -4.60 6.14 -12.54
C TYR A 105 -3.70 4.99 -13.01
N GLY A 106 -4.15 4.14 -13.94
CA GLY A 106 -3.36 3.05 -14.50
C GLY A 106 -3.14 1.88 -13.54
N ILE A 107 -4.08 1.62 -12.63
CA ILE A 107 -4.01 0.55 -11.64
C ILE A 107 -4.71 -0.70 -12.19
N LEU A 108 -4.06 -1.86 -12.13
CA LEU A 108 -4.66 -3.14 -12.48
C LEU A 108 -5.63 -3.60 -11.39
N VAL A 109 -6.73 -4.22 -11.79
CA VAL A 109 -7.71 -4.79 -10.85
C VAL A 109 -7.67 -6.31 -10.91
N PHE A 110 -7.30 -6.93 -9.80
CA PHE A 110 -7.61 -8.32 -9.47
C PHE A 110 -9.03 -8.31 -8.92
N GLN A 111 -10.00 -8.88 -9.64
CA GLN A 111 -11.40 -8.90 -9.20
C GLN A 111 -11.79 -10.27 -8.66
N ASP A 112 -11.97 -10.40 -7.34
CA ASP A 112 -12.74 -11.51 -6.78
C ASP A 112 -14.24 -11.33 -7.09
N LEU A 113 -14.95 -12.42 -7.35
CA LEU A 113 -16.41 -12.46 -7.18
C LEU A 113 -16.75 -12.58 -5.69
N TRP A 114 -18.00 -12.28 -5.33
CA TRP A 114 -18.45 -12.33 -3.93
C TRP A 114 -18.38 -13.78 -3.40
N GLY A 115 -17.33 -14.08 -2.65
CA GLY A 115 -17.03 -15.40 -2.11
C GLY A 115 -15.72 -15.37 -1.31
N SER A 116 -15.73 -15.91 -0.10
CA SER A 116 -14.53 -16.04 0.73
C SER A 116 -14.55 -17.36 1.49
N GLY A 117 -13.38 -17.93 1.78
CA GLY A 117 -13.21 -19.06 2.68
C GLY A 117 -13.90 -18.88 4.04
N ASP A 118 -13.84 -17.66 4.58
CA ASP A 118 -14.56 -17.29 5.82
C ASP A 118 -16.08 -17.42 5.64
N CYS A 119 -16.57 -17.10 4.44
CA CYS A 119 -17.99 -17.13 4.08
C CYS A 119 -18.47 -18.49 3.57
N ASN A 120 -17.56 -19.37 3.12
CA ASN A 120 -17.83 -20.71 2.61
C ASN A 120 -17.91 -21.75 3.76
N GLY A 121 -18.53 -21.31 4.86
CA GLY A 121 -18.82 -22.05 6.08
C GLY A 121 -17.66 -22.17 7.08
N ALA A 122 -17.02 -21.06 7.43
CA ALA A 122 -16.42 -20.90 8.76
C ALA A 122 -17.43 -20.33 9.79
N TRP A 123 -18.68 -20.06 9.39
CA TRP A 123 -19.75 -19.61 10.28
C TRP A 123 -20.24 -20.72 11.22
N GLU A 124 -20.47 -20.36 12.49
CA GLU A 124 -21.23 -21.17 13.45
C GLU A 124 -22.74 -21.10 13.13
N ASP A 125 -23.15 -21.59 11.97
CA ASP A 125 -24.57 -21.87 11.71
C ASP A 125 -24.94 -23.19 12.39
N LEU A 126 -25.75 -23.11 13.47
CA LEU A 126 -26.23 -24.26 14.23
C LEU A 126 -26.96 -25.29 13.35
N THR A 127 -27.49 -24.88 12.19
CA THR A 127 -28.20 -25.76 11.24
C THR A 127 -27.27 -26.43 10.22
N LYS A 128 -25.97 -26.10 10.21
CA LYS A 128 -24.99 -26.55 9.20
C LYS A 128 -23.65 -27.01 9.81
N LEU A 129 -23.70 -27.49 11.06
CA LEU A 129 -22.59 -28.15 11.77
C LEU A 129 -22.29 -29.56 11.24
N ASP A 130 -23.15 -30.12 10.39
CA ASP A 130 -23.17 -31.53 10.03
C ASP A 130 -21.92 -32.01 9.29
N SER A 131 -21.38 -31.24 8.33
CA SER A 131 -20.14 -31.59 7.64
C SER A 131 -19.45 -30.40 6.95
N ARG A 132 -18.16 -30.56 6.64
CA ARG A 132 -17.38 -29.58 5.88
C ARG A 132 -17.86 -29.49 4.43
N GLU A 133 -18.32 -30.60 3.87
CA GLU A 133 -18.83 -30.70 2.50
C GLU A 133 -20.11 -29.87 2.33
N ARG A 134 -21.03 -29.91 3.31
CA ARG A 134 -22.25 -29.09 3.27
C ARG A 134 -21.95 -27.60 3.31
N ARG A 135 -20.87 -27.22 3.98
CA ARG A 135 -20.40 -25.83 4.07
C ARG A 135 -19.84 -25.31 2.75
N TRP A 136 -19.34 -26.19 1.90
CA TRP A 136 -18.90 -25.86 0.54
C TRP A 136 -20.04 -25.71 -0.49
N GLU A 137 -21.28 -25.98 -0.09
CA GLU A 137 -22.46 -25.80 -0.96
C GLU A 137 -23.09 -24.40 -0.81
N TYR A 138 -22.44 -23.45 -0.13
CA TYR A 138 -22.88 -22.06 -0.13
C TYR A 138 -22.46 -21.34 -1.43
N PRO A 139 -23.24 -20.32 -1.87
CA PRO A 139 -24.50 -19.81 -1.30
C PRO A 139 -25.73 -20.69 -1.56
N ASP A 140 -26.79 -20.58 -0.74
CA ASP A 140 -28.00 -21.45 -0.85
C ASP A 140 -28.77 -21.34 -2.18
N ASN A 141 -28.57 -20.26 -2.97
CA ASN A 141 -29.22 -20.07 -4.27
C ASN A 141 -28.19 -19.88 -5.39
N HIS A 142 -27.76 -21.00 -5.98
CA HIS A 142 -26.72 -21.04 -7.00
C HIS A 142 -27.15 -20.33 -8.29
N ALA A 143 -28.41 -20.48 -8.69
CA ALA A 143 -28.93 -19.84 -9.90
C ALA A 143 -28.91 -18.30 -9.78
N LEU A 144 -29.30 -17.77 -8.62
CA LEU A 144 -29.21 -16.34 -8.33
C LEU A 144 -27.76 -15.86 -8.33
N PHE A 145 -26.84 -16.63 -7.74
CA PHE A 145 -25.42 -16.30 -7.74
C PHE A 145 -24.86 -16.20 -9.16
N LEU A 146 -25.15 -17.19 -10.02
CA LEU A 146 -24.70 -17.19 -11.40
C LEU A 146 -25.30 -16.02 -12.20
N GLN A 147 -26.57 -15.69 -11.97
CA GLN A 147 -27.20 -14.51 -12.57
C GLN A 147 -26.50 -13.21 -12.13
N MET A 148 -26.22 -13.06 -10.82
CA MET A 148 -25.48 -11.92 -10.28
C MET A 148 -24.09 -11.80 -10.91
N ALA A 149 -23.35 -12.92 -11.02
CA ALA A 149 -22.02 -12.94 -11.62
C ALA A 149 -22.06 -12.48 -13.08
N GLU A 150 -23.03 -12.94 -13.88
CA GLU A 150 -23.20 -12.47 -15.25
C GLU A 150 -23.43 -10.97 -15.36
N ASP A 151 -24.30 -10.41 -14.50
CA ASP A 151 -24.63 -8.99 -14.49
C ASP A 151 -23.39 -8.16 -14.12
N GLN A 152 -22.65 -8.59 -13.11
CA GLN A 152 -21.41 -7.95 -12.68
C GLN A 152 -20.32 -8.00 -13.75
N ILE A 153 -20.12 -9.14 -14.42
CA ILE A 153 -19.16 -9.27 -15.52
C ILE A 153 -19.51 -8.30 -16.64
N LYS A 154 -20.78 -8.24 -17.06
CA LYS A 154 -21.24 -7.31 -18.10
C LYS A 154 -21.02 -5.86 -17.69
N MET A 155 -21.21 -5.53 -16.41
CA MET A 155 -21.07 -4.18 -15.88
C MET A 155 -19.63 -3.66 -16.02
N ILE A 156 -18.60 -4.48 -15.78
CA ILE A 156 -17.22 -3.99 -15.66
C ILE A 156 -16.23 -4.48 -16.72
N ARG A 157 -16.59 -5.45 -17.57
CA ARG A 157 -15.66 -6.07 -18.56
C ARG A 157 -15.00 -5.10 -19.54
N ASN A 158 -15.58 -3.91 -19.75
CA ASN A 158 -15.05 -2.88 -20.65
C ASN A 158 -13.98 -2.00 -20.01
N HIS A 159 -13.81 -2.05 -18.69
CA HIS A 159 -12.74 -1.32 -18.02
C HIS A 159 -11.40 -1.90 -18.44
N PRO A 160 -10.48 -1.11 -19.02
CA PRO A 160 -9.14 -1.59 -19.26
C PRO A 160 -8.59 -2.12 -17.95
N SER A 161 -8.53 -1.36 -16.85
CA SER A 161 -7.92 -1.70 -15.55
C SER A 161 -8.15 -3.14 -15.07
N LEU A 162 -9.34 -3.71 -15.29
CA LEU A 162 -9.64 -5.11 -14.99
C LEU A 162 -8.61 -6.06 -15.62
N CYS A 163 -7.89 -6.78 -14.76
CA CYS A 163 -6.77 -7.64 -15.13
C CYS A 163 -7.23 -9.08 -15.34
N PHE A 164 -7.92 -9.63 -14.33
CA PHE A 164 -8.45 -10.99 -14.35
C PHE A 164 -9.56 -11.16 -13.32
N TRP A 165 -10.28 -12.26 -13.47
CA TRP A 165 -11.33 -12.69 -12.56
C TRP A 165 -10.83 -13.79 -11.64
N CYS A 166 -11.28 -13.76 -10.40
CA CYS A 166 -11.06 -14.78 -9.40
C CYS A 166 -12.40 -15.18 -8.79
N GLY A 167 -12.64 -16.47 -8.63
CA GLY A 167 -13.92 -16.98 -8.14
C GLY A 167 -14.20 -16.59 -6.69
N ALA A 168 -13.20 -16.66 -5.81
CA ALA A 168 -13.36 -16.38 -4.38
C ALA A 168 -12.01 -16.19 -3.67
N ASN A 169 -12.04 -15.67 -2.44
CA ASN A 169 -10.89 -15.64 -1.54
C ASN A 169 -10.60 -17.03 -0.95
N GLU A 170 -9.32 -17.46 -0.99
CA GLU A 170 -8.69 -18.62 -0.32
C GLU A 170 -9.22 -20.02 -0.66
N TRP A 171 -10.51 -20.13 -0.99
CA TRP A 171 -11.19 -21.39 -1.27
C TRP A 171 -12.09 -21.23 -2.49
N PRO A 172 -12.22 -22.28 -3.31
CA PRO A 172 -13.15 -22.22 -4.44
C PRO A 172 -14.60 -22.13 -3.94
N LEU A 173 -15.46 -21.54 -4.78
CA LEU A 173 -16.91 -21.60 -4.62
C LEU A 173 -17.44 -23.04 -4.75
N ALA A 174 -18.73 -23.24 -4.46
CA ALA A 174 -19.42 -24.51 -4.71
C ALA A 174 -19.11 -25.05 -6.11
N LYS A 175 -18.93 -26.37 -6.21
CA LYS A 175 -18.35 -27.02 -7.40
C LYS A 175 -19.10 -26.66 -8.68
N ASP A 176 -20.41 -26.72 -8.67
CA ASP A 176 -21.26 -26.42 -9.83
C ASP A 176 -21.23 -24.93 -10.20
N ILE A 177 -21.14 -24.02 -9.22
CA ILE A 177 -20.94 -22.59 -9.46
C ILE A 177 -19.59 -22.35 -10.13
N ASN A 178 -18.51 -22.90 -9.55
CA ASN A 178 -17.17 -22.76 -10.10
C ASN A 178 -17.07 -23.35 -11.52
N ASP A 179 -17.68 -24.51 -11.76
CA ASP A 179 -17.70 -25.15 -13.09
C ASP A 179 -18.49 -24.31 -14.10
N ALA A 180 -19.62 -23.71 -13.71
CA ALA A 180 -20.39 -22.82 -14.57
C ALA A 180 -19.63 -21.53 -14.91
N LEU A 181 -18.96 -20.92 -13.93
CA LEU A 181 -18.10 -19.75 -14.15
C LEU A 181 -16.97 -20.06 -15.14
N LYS A 182 -16.26 -21.17 -14.90
CA LYS A 182 -15.07 -21.57 -15.66
C LYS A 182 -15.39 -22.04 -17.07
N ASN A 183 -16.45 -22.83 -17.24
CA ASN A 183 -16.69 -23.57 -18.49
C ASN A 183 -17.79 -22.94 -19.36
N ASP A 184 -18.59 -22.00 -18.85
CA ASP A 184 -19.63 -21.30 -19.62
C ASP A 184 -19.54 -19.77 -19.49
N ILE A 185 -19.78 -19.21 -18.31
CA ILE A 185 -20.03 -17.78 -18.15
C ILE A 185 -18.85 -16.92 -18.60
N LEU A 186 -17.63 -17.16 -18.10
CA LEU A 186 -16.47 -16.36 -18.49
C LEU A 186 -16.03 -16.61 -19.94
N PRO A 187 -15.96 -17.86 -20.45
CA PRO A 187 -15.76 -18.10 -21.88
C PRO A 187 -16.75 -17.37 -22.79
N ARG A 188 -18.01 -17.19 -22.37
CA ARG A 188 -19.03 -16.47 -23.14
C ARG A 188 -18.96 -14.95 -22.99
N LEU A 189 -18.71 -14.45 -21.78
CA LEU A 189 -18.85 -13.02 -21.46
C LEU A 189 -17.54 -12.23 -21.46
N ASP A 190 -16.39 -12.87 -21.17
CA ASP A 190 -15.07 -12.22 -21.11
C ASP A 190 -13.93 -13.22 -21.42
N PRO A 191 -13.90 -13.84 -22.62
CA PRO A 191 -13.01 -14.96 -22.96
C PRO A 191 -11.51 -14.63 -22.94
N ASN A 192 -11.15 -13.35 -22.95
CA ASN A 192 -9.77 -12.89 -23.08
C ASN A 192 -9.08 -12.67 -21.73
N ARG A 193 -9.81 -12.71 -20.61
CA ARG A 193 -9.23 -12.57 -19.27
C ARG A 193 -9.07 -13.91 -18.59
N LEU A 194 -7.99 -14.04 -17.82
CA LEU A 194 -7.77 -15.21 -16.98
C LEU A 194 -8.90 -15.34 -15.94
N PHE A 195 -9.33 -16.58 -15.71
CA PHE A 195 -10.11 -16.96 -14.53
C PHE A 195 -9.28 -17.87 -13.63
N ALA A 196 -9.21 -17.52 -12.36
CA ALA A 196 -8.72 -18.41 -11.31
C ALA A 196 -9.88 -18.81 -10.39
N SER A 197 -9.90 -20.05 -9.91
CA SER A 197 -11.01 -20.51 -9.07
C SER A 197 -11.02 -19.84 -7.69
N TYR A 198 -9.84 -19.51 -7.15
CA TYR A 198 -9.69 -18.83 -5.87
C TYR A 198 -8.32 -18.13 -5.75
N SER A 199 -8.16 -17.23 -4.77
CA SER A 199 -7.01 -16.31 -4.69
C SER A 199 -5.67 -16.99 -4.43
N THR A 200 -5.66 -18.15 -3.79
CA THR A 200 -4.46 -18.97 -3.51
C THR A 200 -4.34 -20.19 -4.45
N ASP A 201 -5.06 -20.17 -5.57
CA ASP A 201 -5.00 -21.22 -6.59
C ASP A 201 -3.56 -21.37 -7.12
N SER A 202 -3.19 -22.62 -7.39
CA SER A 202 -1.95 -23.00 -8.08
C SER A 202 -1.74 -22.27 -9.43
N VAL A 203 -2.79 -21.73 -10.02
CA VAL A 203 -2.71 -20.83 -11.19
C VAL A 203 -1.87 -19.59 -10.87
N PHE A 204 -1.95 -19.02 -9.67
CA PHE A 204 -1.17 -17.84 -9.28
C PHE A 204 0.19 -18.20 -8.72
N THR A 205 0.27 -19.22 -7.87
CA THR A 205 1.47 -19.43 -7.07
C THR A 205 1.74 -20.90 -6.78
N ARG A 206 3.01 -21.27 -6.65
CA ARG A 206 3.36 -22.59 -6.13
C ARG A 206 3.45 -22.48 -4.62
N ASN A 207 2.61 -23.24 -3.91
CA ASN A 207 2.70 -23.29 -2.45
C ASN A 207 3.78 -24.29 -2.02
N TYR A 208 4.94 -23.78 -1.62
CA TYR A 208 6.05 -24.56 -1.06
C TYR A 208 5.90 -24.87 0.43
N LEU A 209 5.07 -24.10 1.14
CA LEU A 209 4.94 -24.14 2.60
C LEU A 209 3.86 -25.13 3.06
N GLY A 210 2.88 -25.44 2.20
CA GLY A 210 1.80 -26.37 2.51
C GLY A 210 0.73 -25.79 3.44
N ASP A 211 0.70 -24.46 3.60
CA ASP A 211 -0.31 -23.68 4.33
C ASP A 211 -1.45 -23.24 3.38
N ASN A 212 -2.19 -22.18 3.74
CA ASN A 212 -3.28 -21.65 2.92
C ASN A 212 -2.81 -20.89 1.66
N GLY A 213 -1.52 -20.57 1.52
CA GLY A 213 -0.99 -19.83 0.38
C GLY A 213 -0.98 -18.30 0.55
N ASP A 214 -1.10 -17.81 1.78
CA ASP A 214 -1.18 -16.39 2.15
C ASP A 214 -0.49 -16.10 3.50
N GLY A 215 -0.50 -14.82 3.89
CA GLY A 215 0.10 -14.32 5.12
C GLY A 215 1.62 -14.09 5.02
N PRO A 216 2.25 -13.68 6.15
CA PRO A 216 1.66 -13.45 7.47
C PRO A 216 0.83 -12.15 7.53
N TYR A 217 0.12 -11.96 8.66
CA TYR A 217 -0.80 -10.82 8.87
C TYR A 217 -0.48 -9.96 10.10
N GLY A 218 0.48 -10.39 10.93
CA GLY A 218 0.92 -9.69 12.14
C GLY A 218 2.24 -8.97 11.93
N ILE A 219 2.63 -8.16 12.93
CA ILE A 219 3.94 -7.52 12.92
C ILE A 219 5.07 -8.55 12.84
N GLN A 220 6.08 -8.23 12.04
CA GLN A 220 7.29 -9.03 11.84
C GLN A 220 8.52 -8.19 12.21
N GLU A 221 9.65 -8.86 12.44
CA GLU A 221 10.93 -8.14 12.41
C GLU A 221 11.24 -7.70 10.97
N PRO A 222 11.74 -6.47 10.74
CA PRO A 222 12.07 -5.99 9.39
C PRO A 222 12.99 -6.94 8.60
N GLU A 223 13.96 -7.59 9.25
CA GLU A 223 14.89 -8.56 8.64
C GLU A 223 14.17 -9.83 8.13
N TRP A 224 13.01 -10.17 8.70
CA TRP A 224 12.25 -11.35 8.32
C TRP A 224 11.83 -11.28 6.85
N PHE A 225 11.50 -10.09 6.35
CA PHE A 225 11.08 -9.88 4.95
C PHE A 225 12.18 -10.16 3.92
N PHE A 226 13.45 -10.14 4.32
CA PHE A 226 14.59 -10.43 3.45
C PHE A 226 15.04 -11.89 3.53
N THR A 227 14.67 -12.61 4.59
CA THR A 227 15.20 -13.93 4.93
C THR A 227 14.20 -15.05 4.74
N PHE A 228 12.91 -14.79 4.95
CA PHE A 228 11.86 -15.78 4.78
C PHE A 228 11.37 -15.82 3.34
N ARG A 229 11.41 -17.01 2.73
CA ARG A 229 10.89 -17.26 1.39
C ARG A 229 9.41 -17.62 1.45
N SER A 230 8.54 -16.63 1.24
CA SER A 230 7.09 -16.79 1.14
C SER A 230 6.65 -17.27 -0.26
N HIS A 231 5.36 -17.10 -0.58
CA HIS A 231 4.77 -17.49 -1.84
C HIS A 231 5.26 -16.61 -3.00
N PRO A 232 5.61 -17.21 -4.16
CA PRO A 232 6.11 -16.48 -5.32
C PRO A 232 5.22 -15.33 -5.82
N PHE A 233 3.95 -15.61 -6.09
CA PHE A 233 2.93 -14.57 -6.16
C PHE A 233 2.10 -14.68 -4.90
N ASN A 234 2.12 -13.66 -4.08
CA ASN A 234 1.47 -13.69 -2.78
C ASN A 234 0.24 -12.77 -2.82
N PRO A 235 -0.99 -13.31 -2.85
CA PRO A 235 -2.21 -12.52 -3.02
C PRO A 235 -2.54 -11.68 -1.77
N GLU A 236 -2.03 -12.05 -0.60
CA GLU A 236 -2.23 -11.32 0.66
C GLU A 236 -1.11 -11.56 1.65
N ALA A 237 -0.40 -10.53 2.07
CA ALA A 237 0.38 -10.53 3.31
C ALA A 237 0.47 -9.12 3.84
N GLY A 238 0.59 -8.94 5.15
CA GLY A 238 0.73 -7.60 5.71
C GLY A 238 0.98 -7.59 7.20
N SER A 239 0.64 -6.47 7.82
CA SER A 239 1.02 -6.17 9.20
C SER A 239 -0.06 -5.37 9.93
N GLY A 240 0.24 -4.98 11.16
CA GLY A 240 -0.52 -3.98 11.89
C GLY A 240 -0.50 -2.60 11.21
N GLY A 241 -1.35 -1.70 11.70
CA GLY A 241 -1.40 -0.33 11.25
C GLY A 241 -2.32 0.47 12.16
N SER A 242 -1.88 1.66 12.56
CA SER A 242 -2.65 2.54 13.44
C SER A 242 -2.76 3.93 12.84
N PRO A 243 -3.92 4.58 13.00
CA PRO A 243 -4.11 5.94 12.55
C PRO A 243 -3.32 6.89 13.44
N GLU A 244 -3.40 8.16 13.11
CA GLU A 244 -2.77 9.22 13.88
C GLU A 244 -3.64 9.64 15.06
N VAL A 245 -3.03 10.33 16.03
CA VAL A 245 -3.69 10.69 17.30
C VAL A 245 -4.97 11.51 17.07
N GLU A 246 -5.00 12.35 16.05
CA GLU A 246 -6.18 13.15 15.71
C GLU A 246 -7.37 12.27 15.32
N SER A 247 -7.14 11.19 14.58
CA SER A 247 -8.16 10.24 14.18
C SER A 247 -8.59 9.34 15.34
N PHE A 248 -7.65 8.89 16.18
CA PHE A 248 -7.99 8.15 17.41
C PHE A 248 -9.01 8.92 18.27
N ARG A 249 -8.76 10.21 18.50
CA ARG A 249 -9.66 11.09 19.26
C ARG A 249 -11.00 11.34 18.58
N ALA A 250 -11.14 11.05 17.28
CA ALA A 250 -12.40 11.18 16.57
C ALA A 250 -13.37 10.01 16.82
N PHE A 251 -12.86 8.82 17.19
CA PHE A 251 -13.69 7.62 17.40
C PHE A 251 -13.53 6.95 18.75
N MET A 252 -12.55 7.33 19.58
CA MET A 252 -12.31 6.70 20.88
C MET A 252 -12.22 7.76 22.01
N PRO A 253 -12.89 7.55 23.15
CA PRO A 253 -12.79 8.42 24.31
C PRO A 253 -11.38 8.48 24.91
N GLU A 254 -11.00 9.62 25.49
CA GLU A 254 -9.66 9.81 26.08
C GLU A 254 -9.32 8.80 27.19
N GLU A 255 -10.31 8.34 27.97
CA GLU A 255 -10.09 7.31 29.01
C GLU A 255 -9.65 5.96 28.42
N ASP A 256 -10.19 5.58 27.26
CA ASP A 256 -9.76 4.37 26.56
C ASP A 256 -8.43 4.55 25.85
N LEU A 257 -8.15 5.76 25.35
CA LEU A 257 -6.85 6.10 24.76
C LEU A 257 -5.72 6.04 25.79
N LYS A 258 -5.97 6.38 27.06
CA LYS A 258 -5.00 6.16 28.17
C LYS A 258 -4.70 4.67 28.40
N ALA A 259 -5.60 3.78 28.00
CA ALA A 259 -5.45 2.33 28.08
C ALA A 259 -4.92 1.72 26.78
N PHE A 260 -4.02 2.41 26.09
CA PHE A 260 -3.40 1.93 24.85
C PHE A 260 -2.70 0.57 25.02
N PRO A 261 -2.66 -0.27 23.95
CA PRO A 261 -1.98 -1.55 23.98
C PRO A 261 -0.50 -1.41 24.31
N ARG A 262 0.04 -2.38 25.05
CA ARG A 262 1.47 -2.52 25.33
C ARG A 262 1.95 -3.85 24.72
N LYS A 263 3.08 -4.39 25.22
CA LYS A 263 3.63 -5.72 24.82
C LYS A 263 2.63 -6.87 24.62
N SER A 264 1.53 -6.88 25.37
CA SER A 264 0.46 -7.89 25.23
C SER A 264 -0.75 -7.33 24.49
N ARG A 265 -1.52 -8.23 23.85
CA ARG A 265 -2.84 -7.88 23.31
C ARG A 265 -3.67 -7.13 24.36
N THR A 266 -4.32 -6.06 23.89
CA THR A 266 -5.18 -5.24 24.74
C THR A 266 -6.34 -6.03 25.33
N ARG A 267 -6.74 -5.65 26.55
CA ARG A 267 -7.99 -6.10 27.19
C ARG A 267 -9.06 -5.01 27.18
N ASN A 268 -8.73 -3.82 26.70
CA ASN A 268 -9.69 -2.73 26.62
C ASN A 268 -10.74 -3.06 25.54
N PRO A 269 -12.04 -3.05 25.87
CA PRO A 269 -13.11 -3.41 24.94
C PRO A 269 -13.15 -2.57 23.66
N ASN A 270 -12.83 -1.27 23.74
CA ASN A 270 -12.87 -0.37 22.58
C ASN A 270 -11.71 -0.66 21.61
N TRP A 271 -10.51 -0.91 22.12
CA TRP A 271 -9.40 -1.35 21.26
C TRP A 271 -9.67 -2.71 20.59
N ILE A 272 -10.28 -3.67 21.34
CA ILE A 272 -10.72 -4.96 20.79
C ILE A 272 -11.81 -4.77 19.73
N TYR A 273 -12.78 -3.89 19.98
CA TYR A 273 -13.87 -3.56 19.06
C TYR A 273 -13.32 -3.06 17.73
N HIS A 274 -12.34 -2.15 17.78
CA HIS A 274 -11.62 -1.63 16.62
C HIS A 274 -10.55 -2.59 16.06
N LYS A 275 -10.54 -3.86 16.48
CA LYS A 275 -9.73 -4.96 15.92
C LYS A 275 -8.22 -4.76 16.01
N ASP A 276 -7.74 -4.12 17.08
CA ASP A 276 -6.30 -3.99 17.36
C ASP A 276 -5.57 -5.33 17.25
N LEU A 277 -4.43 -5.31 16.56
CA LEU A 277 -3.51 -6.44 16.42
C LEU A 277 -2.37 -6.41 17.43
N GLY A 278 -2.08 -5.24 18.01
CA GLY A 278 -0.91 -4.99 18.83
C GLY A 278 0.39 -4.91 18.01
N TYR A 279 1.41 -4.32 18.62
CA TYR A 279 2.75 -4.15 18.04
C TYR A 279 3.80 -5.06 18.70
N GLY A 280 3.39 -6.03 19.51
CA GLY A 280 4.33 -6.76 20.37
C GLY A 280 5.12 -5.76 21.22
N ASP A 281 6.43 -5.93 21.30
CA ASP A 281 7.33 -5.00 22.00
C ASP A 281 7.91 -3.90 21.10
N HIS A 282 7.51 -3.79 19.82
CA HIS A 282 8.18 -2.93 18.85
C HIS A 282 8.10 -1.44 19.20
N LEU A 283 7.04 -0.98 19.88
CA LEU A 283 6.92 0.41 20.29
C LEU A 283 7.84 0.74 21.46
N GLU A 284 7.93 -0.14 22.46
CA GLU A 284 8.77 0.04 23.65
C GLU A 284 10.28 0.02 23.32
N ARG A 285 10.66 -0.42 22.12
CA ARG A 285 12.04 -0.32 21.61
C ARG A 285 12.46 1.12 21.33
N TYR A 286 11.51 2.03 21.15
CA TYR A 286 11.77 3.46 20.91
C TYR A 286 11.81 4.27 22.20
N GLY A 287 11.10 3.85 23.25
CA GLY A 287 11.03 4.59 24.50
C GLY A 287 9.94 4.09 25.43
N GLU A 288 9.78 4.76 26.55
CA GLU A 288 8.64 4.51 27.44
C GLU A 288 7.36 5.05 26.79
N LEU A 289 6.27 4.26 26.89
CA LEU A 289 4.93 4.67 26.47
C LEU A 289 4.17 5.26 27.67
N GLN A 290 4.07 6.59 27.72
CA GLN A 290 3.39 7.31 28.79
C GLN A 290 2.04 7.88 28.31
N THR A 291 1.97 8.39 27.08
CA THR A 291 0.74 8.97 26.51
C THR A 291 0.33 8.33 25.18
N ILE A 292 -0.88 8.66 24.71
CA ILE A 292 -1.34 8.25 23.37
C ILE A 292 -0.50 8.88 22.26
N GLU A 293 0.07 10.07 22.47
CA GLU A 293 1.03 10.69 21.55
C GLU A 293 2.31 9.87 21.44
N ASP A 294 2.85 9.35 22.55
CA ASP A 294 4.01 8.44 22.50
C ASP A 294 3.68 7.19 21.68
N TYR A 295 2.51 6.58 21.96
CA TYR A 295 2.03 5.42 21.23
C TYR A 295 1.94 5.70 19.73
N CYS A 296 1.26 6.77 19.33
CA CYS A 296 1.07 7.10 17.92
C CYS A 296 2.41 7.43 17.25
N ARG A 297 3.27 8.24 17.89
CA ARG A 297 4.58 8.61 17.37
C ARG A 297 5.46 7.39 17.09
N TYR A 298 5.56 6.46 18.04
CA TYR A 298 6.34 5.24 17.83
C TYR A 298 5.66 4.28 16.85
N ALA A 299 4.32 4.21 16.86
CA ALA A 299 3.58 3.41 15.89
C ALA A 299 3.82 3.88 14.46
N GLN A 300 3.90 5.20 14.22
CA GLN A 300 4.22 5.71 12.89
C GLN A 300 5.65 5.39 12.45
N LEU A 301 6.64 5.44 13.36
CA LEU A 301 8.00 4.98 13.05
C LEU A 301 8.02 3.50 12.67
N VAL A 302 7.36 2.66 13.47
CA VAL A 302 7.25 1.22 13.19
C VAL A 302 6.51 0.97 11.89
N ASN A 303 5.38 1.64 11.65
CA ASN A 303 4.58 1.48 10.43
C ASN A 303 5.37 1.87 9.17
N TYR A 304 6.10 2.98 9.21
CA TYR A 304 6.95 3.38 8.09
C TYR A 304 7.98 2.29 7.76
N ASP A 305 8.73 1.85 8.77
CA ASP A 305 9.83 0.91 8.57
C ASP A 305 9.33 -0.49 8.22
N GLN A 306 8.22 -0.92 8.81
CA GLN A 306 7.57 -2.19 8.56
C GLN A 306 7.15 -2.30 7.10
N TYR A 307 6.41 -1.32 6.56
CA TYR A 307 5.91 -1.38 5.19
C TYR A 307 6.98 -1.06 4.14
N ARG A 308 7.97 -0.24 4.48
CA ARG A 308 9.18 -0.10 3.64
C ARG A 308 9.90 -1.43 3.51
N SER A 309 10.24 -2.05 4.64
CA SER A 309 10.98 -3.32 4.68
C SER A 309 10.18 -4.47 4.06
N PHE A 310 8.85 -4.46 4.21
CA PHE A 310 7.96 -5.39 3.54
C PHE A 310 8.10 -5.31 2.02
N MET A 311 8.05 -4.11 1.44
CA MET A 311 8.17 -3.97 -0.02
C MET A 311 9.59 -4.20 -0.53
N GLU A 312 10.60 -3.69 0.19
CA GLU A 312 12.01 -3.88 -0.17
C GLU A 312 12.44 -5.35 -0.03
N GLY A 313 11.95 -6.08 0.98
CA GLY A 313 12.22 -7.50 1.18
C GLY A 313 11.74 -8.36 0.02
N TRP A 314 10.51 -8.15 -0.46
CA TRP A 314 10.02 -8.82 -1.66
C TRP A 314 10.78 -8.39 -2.91
N ALA A 315 11.09 -7.10 -3.06
CA ALA A 315 11.88 -6.61 -4.19
C ALA A 315 13.32 -7.16 -4.22
N SER A 316 13.91 -7.48 -3.05
CA SER A 316 15.28 -8.01 -2.94
C SER A 316 15.48 -9.36 -3.62
N HIS A 317 14.41 -10.14 -3.76
CA HIS A 317 14.39 -11.44 -4.43
C HIS A 317 13.50 -11.43 -5.68
N MET A 318 13.36 -10.27 -6.32
CA MET A 318 12.57 -10.10 -7.53
C MET A 318 12.97 -11.11 -8.61
N TRP A 319 11.97 -11.81 -9.14
CA TRP A 319 12.07 -12.87 -10.15
C TRP A 319 12.76 -14.17 -9.74
N ASP A 320 13.61 -14.15 -8.71
CA ASP A 320 14.13 -15.37 -8.10
C ASP A 320 13.07 -16.02 -7.21
N TRP A 321 12.68 -15.34 -6.12
CA TRP A 321 11.64 -15.86 -5.22
C TRP A 321 10.27 -15.38 -5.62
N TYR A 322 10.16 -14.10 -5.98
CA TYR A 322 8.88 -13.41 -6.04
C TYR A 322 8.56 -12.88 -7.44
N THR A 323 7.30 -13.01 -7.84
CA THR A 323 6.71 -12.38 -9.02
C THR A 323 5.72 -11.27 -8.66
N GLY A 324 5.26 -11.23 -7.41
CA GLY A 324 4.50 -10.10 -6.88
C GLY A 324 3.93 -10.31 -5.48
N ILE A 325 3.50 -9.22 -4.87
CA ILE A 325 2.91 -9.18 -3.52
C ILE A 325 1.79 -8.13 -3.46
N LEU A 326 0.69 -8.48 -2.79
CA LEU A 326 -0.38 -7.55 -2.44
C LEU A 326 -0.51 -7.43 -0.92
N ILE A 327 -0.50 -6.19 -0.42
CA ILE A 327 -0.61 -5.89 1.01
C ILE A 327 -1.98 -6.30 1.55
N TRP A 328 -2.03 -6.97 2.69
CA TRP A 328 -3.21 -7.13 3.54
C TRP A 328 -3.13 -6.21 4.76
N LYS A 329 -3.81 -5.08 4.76
CA LYS A 329 -4.58 -4.50 3.66
C LYS A 329 -4.28 -3.01 3.60
N THR A 330 -4.70 -2.34 2.53
CA THR A 330 -4.32 -0.93 2.31
C THR A 330 -5.27 0.06 2.97
N GLN A 331 -6.51 -0.36 3.24
CA GLN A 331 -7.54 0.48 3.84
C GLN A 331 -8.50 -0.32 4.73
N ASN A 332 -9.25 0.40 5.57
CA ASN A 332 -10.36 -0.15 6.34
C ASN A 332 -11.71 0.51 5.97
N PRO A 333 -12.81 -0.26 5.86
CA PRO A 333 -14.16 0.27 5.59
C PRO A 333 -14.77 1.03 6.78
N TRP A 334 -14.05 1.08 7.91
CA TRP A 334 -14.45 1.73 9.16
C TRP A 334 -13.20 1.97 10.01
N THR A 335 -13.34 2.53 11.21
CA THR A 335 -12.23 2.93 12.10
C THR A 335 -11.49 1.74 12.75
N ALA A 336 -10.99 0.80 11.96
CA ALA A 336 -10.23 -0.36 12.45
C ALA A 336 -8.72 -0.09 12.59
N LEU A 337 -8.08 -0.91 13.42
CA LEU A 337 -6.67 -0.84 13.80
C LEU A 337 -5.88 -2.03 13.22
N ARG A 338 -6.09 -2.27 11.93
CA ARG A 338 -5.35 -3.25 11.11
C ARG A 338 -4.58 -2.51 10.02
N GLY A 339 -3.76 -3.25 9.26
CA GLY A 339 -3.00 -2.69 8.14
C GLY A 339 -3.80 -1.67 7.34
N GLN A 340 -3.24 -0.46 7.23
CA GLN A 340 -3.85 0.70 6.60
C GLN A 340 -2.80 1.76 6.31
N MET A 341 -2.92 2.38 5.14
CA MET A 341 -2.04 3.46 4.66
C MET A 341 -2.69 4.83 4.84
N TYR A 342 -4.02 4.83 4.86
CA TYR A 342 -4.85 5.93 5.28
C TYR A 342 -6.02 5.35 6.07
N ASP A 343 -6.55 6.12 7.00
CA ASP A 343 -7.69 5.69 7.81
C ASP A 343 -9.04 5.98 7.13
N TRP A 344 -10.13 5.62 7.80
CA TRP A 344 -11.48 5.80 7.24
C TRP A 344 -11.85 7.27 6.93
N TYR A 345 -11.23 8.24 7.61
CA TYR A 345 -11.38 9.68 7.35
C TYR A 345 -10.51 10.19 6.20
N LEU A 346 -9.73 9.29 5.59
CA LEU A 346 -8.72 9.59 4.58
C LEU A 346 -7.56 10.44 5.11
N ASP A 347 -7.24 10.36 6.41
CA ASP A 347 -5.95 10.87 6.92
C ASP A 347 -4.85 9.86 6.62
N VAL A 348 -3.76 10.35 6.02
CA VAL A 348 -2.63 9.54 5.59
C VAL A 348 -1.64 9.36 6.74
N ASN A 349 -1.23 8.12 6.95
CA ASN A 349 -0.31 7.75 8.02
C ASN A 349 1.07 7.34 7.44
N ALA A 350 2.02 7.02 8.30
CA ALA A 350 3.38 6.72 7.87
C ALA A 350 3.51 5.39 7.10
N SER A 351 2.55 4.47 7.23
CA SER A 351 2.51 3.24 6.41
C SER A 351 2.44 3.56 4.92
N LEU A 352 1.70 4.62 4.52
CA LEU A 352 1.62 5.06 3.13
C LEU A 352 2.99 5.42 2.59
N TYR A 353 3.75 6.21 3.36
CA TYR A 353 5.04 6.73 2.92
C TYR A 353 6.16 5.70 2.99
N GLY A 354 6.09 4.77 3.97
CA GLY A 354 6.93 3.58 3.99
C GLY A 354 6.69 2.70 2.76
N THR A 355 5.43 2.41 2.45
CA THR A 355 5.04 1.65 1.25
C THR A 355 5.50 2.36 -0.03
N LYS A 356 5.22 3.67 -0.14
CA LYS A 356 5.63 4.51 -1.26
C LYS A 356 7.13 4.41 -1.51
N LYS A 357 7.94 4.53 -0.45
CA LYS A 357 9.40 4.44 -0.51
C LYS A 357 9.85 3.08 -1.02
N GLY A 358 9.38 1.99 -0.40
CA GLY A 358 9.76 0.63 -0.80
C GLY A 358 9.23 0.20 -2.18
N CYS A 359 8.22 0.90 -2.72
CA CYS A 359 7.70 0.67 -4.07
C CYS A 359 8.19 1.68 -5.12
N GLU A 360 9.13 2.58 -4.78
CA GLU A 360 9.66 3.53 -5.76
C GLU A 360 10.19 2.79 -7.00
N PRO A 361 9.81 3.22 -8.22
CA PRO A 361 10.07 2.41 -9.40
C PRO A 361 11.56 2.26 -9.72
N LEU A 362 12.39 3.22 -9.31
CA LEU A 362 13.85 3.20 -9.43
C LEU A 362 14.44 3.78 -8.14
N HIS A 363 14.99 2.93 -7.27
CA HIS A 363 15.59 3.39 -6.01
C HIS A 363 16.63 2.42 -5.45
N PRO A 364 17.62 2.92 -4.69
CA PRO A 364 18.51 2.10 -3.89
C PRO A 364 17.87 1.82 -2.52
N PHE A 365 18.04 0.60 -2.04
CA PHE A 365 17.59 0.18 -0.71
C PHE A 365 18.65 -0.67 -0.02
N TYR A 366 18.53 -0.78 1.30
CA TYR A 366 19.46 -1.50 2.16
C TYR A 366 18.89 -2.86 2.53
N ASN A 367 19.54 -3.94 2.08
CA ASN A 367 19.17 -5.28 2.47
C ASN A 367 19.59 -5.53 3.93
N LEU A 368 18.60 -5.62 4.83
CA LEU A 368 18.85 -5.72 6.26
C LEU A 368 19.54 -7.01 6.67
N GLU A 369 19.49 -8.08 5.88
CA GLU A 369 20.20 -9.32 6.16
C GLU A 369 21.65 -9.24 5.67
N THR A 370 21.83 -9.05 4.36
CA THR A 370 23.16 -9.14 3.72
C THR A 370 24.03 -7.90 3.94
N LYS A 371 23.42 -6.81 4.46
CA LYS A 371 24.05 -5.50 4.65
C LYS A 371 24.57 -4.89 3.34
N GLN A 372 23.98 -5.29 2.21
CA GLN A 372 24.29 -4.74 0.88
C GLN A 372 23.33 -3.60 0.54
N VAL A 373 23.84 -2.60 -0.19
CA VAL A 373 22.99 -1.70 -0.98
C VAL A 373 22.60 -2.43 -2.27
N GLN A 374 21.31 -2.51 -2.52
CA GLN A 374 20.75 -3.02 -3.77
C GLN A 374 20.11 -1.88 -4.56
N LEU A 375 20.19 -1.93 -5.88
CA LEU A 375 19.54 -1.00 -6.80
C LEU A 375 18.37 -1.70 -7.49
N LEU A 376 17.17 -1.20 -7.26
CA LEU A 376 15.94 -1.67 -7.89
C LEU A 376 15.59 -0.83 -9.09
N ASN A 377 15.20 -1.47 -10.20
CA ASN A 377 14.49 -0.85 -11.31
C ASN A 377 13.30 -1.74 -11.74
N THR A 378 12.09 -1.30 -11.43
CA THR A 378 10.83 -1.94 -11.83
C THR A 378 10.19 -1.30 -13.05
N THR A 379 10.84 -0.31 -13.66
CA THR A 379 10.41 0.28 -14.92
C THR A 379 10.70 -0.66 -16.10
N VAL A 380 10.14 -0.33 -17.26
CA VAL A 380 10.32 -1.09 -18.50
C VAL A 380 11.53 -0.64 -19.30
N GLU A 381 12.27 0.37 -18.82
CA GLU A 381 13.44 0.94 -19.49
C GLU A 381 14.68 0.82 -18.61
N ALA A 382 15.82 0.55 -19.24
CA ALA A 382 17.10 0.60 -18.55
C ALA A 382 17.52 2.05 -18.32
N VAL A 383 18.06 2.36 -17.15
CA VAL A 383 18.55 3.69 -16.79
C VAL A 383 20.05 3.62 -16.54
N SER A 384 20.82 4.39 -17.32
CA SER A 384 22.29 4.39 -17.27
C SER A 384 22.84 5.66 -16.63
N ASN A 385 24.14 5.64 -16.32
CA ASN A 385 24.88 6.78 -15.75
C ASN A 385 24.31 7.23 -14.40
N LEU A 386 23.98 6.26 -13.54
CA LEU A 386 23.52 6.51 -12.19
C LEU A 386 24.71 6.47 -11.23
N THR A 387 24.62 7.25 -10.15
CA THR A 387 25.52 7.11 -9.00
C THR A 387 24.68 6.73 -7.78
N VAL A 388 24.98 5.57 -7.21
CA VAL A 388 24.43 5.13 -5.92
C VAL A 388 25.41 5.58 -4.84
N LYS A 389 24.93 6.37 -3.87
CA LYS A 389 25.72 6.86 -2.75
C LYS A 389 25.11 6.40 -1.43
N ALA A 390 25.97 5.95 -0.51
CA ALA A 390 25.61 5.61 0.86
C ALA A 390 26.42 6.47 1.83
N GLU A 391 25.78 7.02 2.86
CA GLU A 391 26.40 7.86 3.88
C GLU A 391 25.89 7.44 5.27
N ILE A 392 26.80 7.26 6.23
CA ILE A 392 26.47 6.96 7.62
C ILE A 392 26.66 8.23 8.46
N PHE A 393 25.68 8.54 9.30
CA PHE A 393 25.70 9.67 10.23
C PHE A 393 25.48 9.18 11.66
N ASN A 394 26.17 9.78 12.62
CA ASN A 394 25.80 9.64 14.04
C ASN A 394 24.60 10.54 14.39
N ARG A 395 24.12 10.48 15.64
CA ARG A 395 22.96 11.25 16.11
C ARG A 395 23.19 12.77 16.10
N GLU A 396 24.45 13.20 16.23
CA GLU A 396 24.82 14.61 16.15
C GLU A 396 24.77 15.16 14.71
N GLY A 397 24.56 14.29 13.71
CA GLY A 397 24.58 14.65 12.29
C GLY A 397 25.97 14.66 11.66
N LYS A 398 27.00 14.19 12.37
CA LYS A 398 28.34 14.03 11.81
C LYS A 398 28.38 12.81 10.89
N LYS A 399 28.79 13.03 9.64
CA LYS A 399 29.09 11.95 8.70
C LYS A 399 30.32 11.16 9.16
N LEU A 400 30.15 9.85 9.34
CA LEU A 400 31.19 8.93 9.78
C LEU A 400 31.83 8.18 8.62
N TRP A 401 31.02 7.90 7.59
CA TRP A 401 31.43 7.09 6.46
C TRP A 401 30.63 7.48 5.22
N GLU A 402 31.25 7.35 4.05
CA GLU A 402 30.57 7.42 2.76
C GLU A 402 31.20 6.49 1.73
N GLN A 403 30.37 5.99 0.83
CA GLN A 403 30.79 5.26 -0.36
C GLN A 403 29.88 5.62 -1.53
N SER A 404 30.42 5.58 -2.75
CA SER A 404 29.64 5.76 -3.96
C SER A 404 30.10 4.80 -5.05
N ALA A 405 29.18 4.38 -5.90
CA ALA A 405 29.47 3.56 -7.07
C ALA A 405 28.68 4.05 -8.29
N GLN A 406 29.31 4.00 -9.45
CA GLN A 406 28.60 4.12 -10.72
C GLN A 406 27.79 2.86 -10.95
N ALA A 407 26.56 3.03 -11.45
CA ALA A 407 25.64 1.94 -11.71
C ALA A 407 24.81 2.21 -12.97
N ASN A 408 24.39 1.12 -13.61
CA ASN A 408 23.28 1.10 -14.55
C ASN A 408 22.22 0.19 -13.95
N ALA A 409 20.95 0.57 -14.11
CA ALA A 409 19.81 -0.20 -13.65
C ALA A 409 19.07 -0.74 -14.86
N GLU A 410 19.23 -2.03 -15.14
CA GLU A 410 18.48 -2.71 -16.21
C GLU A 410 16.98 -2.73 -15.91
N ALA A 411 16.16 -2.77 -16.96
CA ALA A 411 14.70 -2.83 -16.81
C ALA A 411 14.28 -4.09 -16.03
N SER A 412 13.34 -3.94 -15.10
CA SER A 412 12.75 -5.05 -14.35
C SER A 412 13.78 -5.92 -13.60
N GLN A 413 14.74 -5.31 -12.92
CA GLN A 413 15.81 -6.00 -12.18
C GLN A 413 16.10 -5.39 -10.82
N VAL A 414 16.69 -6.22 -9.95
CA VAL A 414 17.35 -5.82 -8.71
C VAL A 414 18.80 -6.29 -8.75
N LYS A 415 19.74 -5.47 -8.25
CA LYS A 415 21.16 -5.79 -8.28
C LYS A 415 21.91 -5.28 -7.05
N ASP A 416 22.80 -6.10 -6.51
CA ASP A 416 23.75 -5.68 -5.46
C ASP A 416 24.80 -4.70 -6.00
N ILE A 417 25.07 -3.65 -5.22
CA ILE A 417 26.03 -2.62 -5.58
C ILE A 417 27.29 -2.71 -4.69
N PHE A 418 27.14 -2.56 -3.37
CA PHE A 418 28.24 -2.69 -2.41
C PHE A 418 27.74 -2.90 -0.98
N ALA A 419 28.60 -3.45 -0.13
CA ALA A 419 28.33 -3.64 1.30
C ALA A 419 28.43 -2.32 2.08
N VAL A 420 27.62 -2.17 3.12
CA VAL A 420 27.70 -1.07 4.09
C VAL A 420 28.29 -1.59 5.39
N PRO A 421 29.34 -0.97 5.94
CA PRO A 421 29.90 -1.38 7.22
C PRO A 421 28.98 -0.98 8.39
N VAL A 422 29.01 -1.77 9.46
CA VAL A 422 28.43 -1.36 10.75
C VAL A 422 29.42 -0.43 11.47
N PRO A 423 29.02 0.78 11.89
CA PRO A 423 29.94 1.72 12.54
C PRO A 423 30.31 1.25 13.95
N SER A 424 31.58 0.94 14.19
CA SER A 424 32.08 0.49 15.50
C SER A 424 32.17 1.59 16.56
N GLU A 425 32.18 2.84 16.12
CA GLU A 425 32.34 4.04 16.96
C GLU A 425 31.01 4.61 17.48
N VAL A 426 29.87 4.03 17.10
CA VAL A 426 28.54 4.44 17.55
C VAL A 426 27.95 3.38 18.49
N SER A 427 27.47 3.83 19.64
CA SER A 427 26.61 3.03 20.52
C SER A 427 25.16 3.45 20.32
N GLY A 428 24.26 2.51 20.04
CA GLY A 428 22.85 2.79 19.77
C GLY A 428 22.59 3.27 18.34
N VAL A 429 21.69 4.24 18.19
CA VAL A 429 21.13 4.63 16.89
C VAL A 429 22.11 5.45 16.06
N TYR A 430 22.14 5.15 14.77
CA TYR A 430 22.81 5.90 13.71
C TYR A 430 21.91 5.93 12.46
N PHE A 431 22.25 6.78 11.49
CA PHE A 431 21.48 6.92 10.26
C PHE A 431 22.28 6.48 9.05
N LEU A 432 21.64 5.74 8.14
CA LEU A 432 22.16 5.41 6.83
C LEU A 432 21.30 6.14 5.78
N LYS A 433 21.90 7.08 5.05
CA LYS A 433 21.27 7.72 3.89
C LYS A 433 21.78 7.06 2.62
N LEU A 434 20.86 6.48 1.86
CA LEU A 434 21.09 6.08 0.47
C LEU A 434 20.54 7.16 -0.44
N SER A 435 21.27 7.49 -1.51
CA SER A 435 20.81 8.44 -2.52
C SER A 435 21.17 7.96 -3.92
N LEU A 436 20.28 8.23 -4.87
CA LEU A 436 20.49 7.94 -6.28
C LEU A 436 20.59 9.24 -7.05
N TRP A 437 21.64 9.36 -7.86
CA TRP A 437 21.92 10.55 -8.63
C TRP A 437 22.00 10.21 -10.11
N ASN A 438 21.49 11.08 -10.97
CA ASN A 438 21.68 10.96 -12.41
C ASN A 438 23.06 11.49 -12.86
N GLY A 439 23.40 11.29 -14.13
CA GLY A 439 24.65 11.80 -14.71
C GLY A 439 24.81 13.33 -14.71
N GLN A 440 23.73 14.07 -14.44
CA GLN A 440 23.72 15.54 -14.29
C GLN A 440 23.91 15.98 -12.83
N LYS A 441 24.23 15.06 -11.92
CA LYS A 441 24.38 15.31 -10.47
C LYS A 441 23.12 15.88 -9.82
N THR A 442 21.95 15.50 -10.33
CA THR A 442 20.66 15.73 -9.66
C THR A 442 20.30 14.48 -8.84
N GLU A 443 19.98 14.68 -7.56
CA GLU A 443 19.45 13.62 -6.70
C GLU A 443 18.03 13.27 -7.17
N LEU A 444 17.83 12.01 -7.56
CA LEU A 444 16.54 11.49 -8.03
C LEU A 444 15.67 11.04 -6.87
N THR A 445 16.26 10.33 -5.90
CA THR A 445 15.59 9.86 -4.69
C THR A 445 16.62 9.62 -3.59
N ARG A 446 16.13 9.57 -2.34
CA ARG A 446 16.86 9.13 -1.16
C ARG A 446 16.04 8.19 -0.30
N ASN A 447 16.72 7.33 0.44
CA ASN A 447 16.14 6.41 1.39
C ASN A 447 16.96 6.44 2.68
N ILE A 448 16.31 6.73 3.81
CA ILE A 448 17.00 6.99 5.08
C ILE A 448 16.57 5.95 6.11
N TYR A 449 17.53 5.20 6.64
CA TYR A 449 17.31 4.21 7.69
C TYR A 449 17.85 4.75 9.01
N TRP A 450 17.11 4.53 10.10
CA TRP A 450 17.61 4.66 11.46
C TRP A 450 17.93 3.25 11.97
N LEU A 451 19.22 2.93 12.02
CA LEU A 451 19.72 1.63 12.41
C LEU A 451 20.30 1.72 13.81
N THR A 452 20.55 0.58 14.46
CA THR A 452 21.12 0.56 15.82
C THR A 452 22.25 -0.45 15.94
N THR A 453 23.30 -0.11 16.68
CA THR A 453 24.35 -1.06 17.09
C THR A 453 23.98 -1.84 18.36
N THR A 454 22.89 -1.46 19.02
CA THR A 454 22.31 -2.17 20.16
C THR A 454 21.07 -2.93 19.69
N PRO A 455 21.10 -4.28 19.62
CA PRO A 455 20.02 -5.06 19.02
C PRO A 455 18.64 -4.67 19.54
N LYS A 456 17.75 -4.31 18.60
CA LYS A 456 16.33 -3.96 18.86
C LYS A 456 16.13 -2.78 19.82
N ASP A 457 17.15 -1.93 20.03
CA ASP A 457 17.04 -0.76 20.91
C ASP A 457 17.24 0.53 20.13
N TYR A 458 16.17 1.32 20.03
CA TYR A 458 16.12 2.60 19.35
C TYR A 458 16.01 3.79 20.32
N ARG A 459 16.08 3.58 21.64
CA ARG A 459 15.82 4.61 22.67
C ARG A 459 16.76 5.81 22.58
N THR A 460 17.97 5.59 22.10
CA THR A 460 18.94 6.68 21.85
C THR A 460 18.49 7.67 20.77
N LEU A 461 17.39 7.43 20.02
CA LEU A 461 16.75 8.45 19.19
C LEU A 461 16.34 9.69 20.01
N HIS A 462 15.99 9.53 21.28
CA HIS A 462 15.68 10.66 22.17
C HIS A 462 16.89 11.52 22.53
N GLU A 463 18.11 11.08 22.19
CA GLU A 463 19.35 11.84 22.35
C GLU A 463 19.67 12.69 21.11
N LEU A 464 18.83 12.67 20.07
CA LEU A 464 18.96 13.56 18.93
C LEU A 464 18.98 15.03 19.41
N PRO A 465 19.96 15.83 18.98
CA PRO A 465 19.91 17.27 19.20
C PRO A 465 18.61 17.86 18.66
N LYS A 466 18.10 18.90 19.32
CA LYS A 466 16.95 19.64 18.81
C LYS A 466 17.29 20.23 17.44
N SER A 467 16.44 19.98 16.46
CA SER A 467 16.56 20.54 15.12
C SER A 467 15.39 21.49 14.83
N SER A 468 15.67 22.56 14.11
CA SER A 468 14.73 23.60 13.70
C SER A 468 15.02 24.00 12.25
N PRO A 469 14.71 23.13 11.27
CA PRO A 469 14.92 23.45 9.87
C PRO A 469 14.12 24.70 9.47
N ASP A 470 14.65 25.47 8.52
CA ASP A 470 13.91 26.57 7.90
C ASP A 470 12.81 25.96 7.02
N ILE A 471 11.56 26.33 7.32
CA ILE A 471 10.38 25.78 6.65
C ILE A 471 9.59 26.93 6.04
N LYS A 472 9.46 26.92 4.72
CA LYS A 472 8.70 27.92 3.96
C LYS A 472 7.57 27.24 3.21
N THR A 473 6.35 27.63 3.52
CA THR A 473 5.15 27.11 2.87
C THR A 473 4.47 28.19 2.06
N THR A 474 4.08 27.86 0.83
CA THR A 474 3.27 28.69 -0.05
C THR A 474 2.23 27.83 -0.73
N PHE A 475 1.02 28.35 -0.94
CA PHE A 475 0.01 27.65 -1.73
C PHE A 475 -0.86 28.64 -2.51
N THR A 476 -1.50 28.14 -3.56
CA THR A 476 -2.40 28.89 -4.45
C THR A 476 -3.72 28.17 -4.57
N LYS A 477 -4.81 28.92 -4.82
CA LYS A 477 -6.16 28.38 -5.04
C LYS A 477 -6.57 28.53 -6.50
N ASP A 478 -7.11 27.47 -7.08
CA ASP A 478 -7.84 27.47 -8.35
C ASP A 478 -9.20 26.76 -8.17
N GLY A 479 -10.30 27.49 -8.36
CA GLY A 479 -11.63 27.05 -7.95
C GLY A 479 -11.65 26.68 -6.45
N ASN A 480 -12.01 25.44 -6.13
CA ASN A 480 -11.95 24.89 -4.76
C ASN A 480 -10.68 24.07 -4.48
N THR A 481 -9.73 24.01 -5.41
CA THR A 481 -8.51 23.22 -5.29
C THR A 481 -7.35 24.10 -4.84
N TYR A 482 -6.70 23.71 -3.75
CA TYR A 482 -5.45 24.30 -3.30
C TYR A 482 -4.26 23.44 -3.74
N THR A 483 -3.22 24.07 -4.26
CA THR A 483 -1.92 23.45 -4.52
C THR A 483 -0.84 24.19 -3.78
N GLY A 484 -0.08 23.47 -2.95
CA GLY A 484 0.95 24.02 -2.09
C GLY A 484 2.30 23.36 -2.27
N LYS A 485 3.32 24.06 -1.75
CA LYS A 485 4.67 23.54 -1.57
C LYS A 485 5.22 23.99 -0.23
N THR A 486 5.88 23.08 0.47
CA THR A 486 6.67 23.33 1.67
C THR A 486 8.12 23.01 1.35
N VAL A 487 8.98 24.03 1.42
CA VAL A 487 10.43 23.90 1.24
C VAL A 487 11.07 23.81 2.61
N PHE A 488 11.79 22.72 2.84
CA PHE A 488 12.58 22.47 4.03
C PHE A 488 14.06 22.69 3.71
N THR A 489 14.75 23.42 4.58
CA THR A 489 16.21 23.55 4.56
C THR A 489 16.74 23.11 5.91
N ALA A 490 17.53 22.04 5.92
CA ALA A 490 18.10 21.46 7.13
C ALA A 490 18.99 22.47 7.87
N ASP A 491 19.05 22.32 9.19
CA ASP A 491 20.06 22.99 10.01
C ASP A 491 21.31 22.10 10.17
N ALA A 492 22.10 22.33 11.22
CA ALA A 492 23.30 21.54 11.49
C ALA A 492 23.01 20.16 12.11
N HIS A 493 21.75 19.87 12.44
CA HIS A 493 21.32 18.65 13.12
C HIS A 493 20.37 17.83 12.24
N ILE A 494 20.16 16.57 12.61
CA ILE A 494 19.19 15.73 11.91
C ILE A 494 17.78 16.18 12.30
N SER A 495 16.99 16.60 11.32
CA SER A 495 15.56 16.87 11.51
C SER A 495 14.79 15.60 11.18
N PHE A 496 14.32 14.89 12.21
CA PHE A 496 13.85 13.52 12.06
C PHE A 496 12.33 13.43 11.93
N PHE A 497 11.87 12.71 10.90
CA PHE A 497 10.49 12.24 10.73
C PHE A 497 9.42 13.35 10.75
N ASN A 498 9.61 14.36 9.90
CA ASN A 498 8.75 15.55 9.81
C ASN A 498 7.46 15.27 9.03
N ARG A 499 6.31 15.38 9.71
CA ARG A 499 4.96 15.26 9.17
C ARG A 499 4.33 16.63 8.90
N ILE A 500 3.86 16.86 7.67
CA ILE A 500 3.03 18.01 7.29
C ILE A 500 1.56 17.66 7.52
N LYS A 501 0.84 18.61 8.13
CA LYS A 501 -0.56 18.50 8.53
C LYS A 501 -1.32 19.79 8.23
N LEU A 502 -2.50 19.68 7.61
CA LEU A 502 -3.40 20.81 7.38
C LEU A 502 -4.58 20.85 8.37
N PHE A 503 -4.86 22.03 8.92
CA PHE A 503 -5.98 22.27 9.84
C PHE A 503 -6.76 23.52 9.45
N ASP A 504 -8.03 23.52 9.82
CA ASP A 504 -8.82 24.73 9.95
C ASP A 504 -8.49 25.42 11.29
N LYS A 505 -7.94 26.64 11.23
CA LYS A 505 -7.55 27.44 12.41
C LYS A 505 -8.71 27.72 13.37
N GLN A 506 -9.94 27.83 12.87
CA GLN A 506 -11.09 28.20 13.68
C GLN A 506 -11.64 27.00 14.44
N THR A 507 -11.76 25.85 13.76
CA THR A 507 -12.37 24.65 14.35
C THR A 507 -11.36 23.70 14.97
N GLY A 508 -10.08 23.82 14.62
CA GLY A 508 -9.03 22.87 15.00
C GLY A 508 -9.13 21.51 14.32
N LYS A 509 -10.04 21.34 13.35
CA LYS A 509 -10.23 20.08 12.63
C LYS A 509 -9.21 19.90 11.50
N ARG A 510 -8.87 18.65 11.22
CA ARG A 510 -8.06 18.27 10.04
C ARG A 510 -8.80 18.67 8.76
N ILE A 511 -8.05 19.19 7.78
CA ILE A 511 -8.54 19.32 6.40
C ILE A 511 -8.11 18.05 5.67
N LEU A 512 -9.07 17.28 5.17
CA LEU A 512 -8.87 15.97 4.54
C LEU A 512 -9.83 15.79 3.35
N PRO A 513 -9.49 14.94 2.37
CA PRO A 513 -8.18 14.33 2.18
C PRO A 513 -7.13 15.32 1.66
N VAL A 514 -5.85 15.02 1.88
CA VAL A 514 -4.73 15.79 1.33
C VAL A 514 -3.76 14.82 0.66
N HIS A 515 -3.37 15.14 -0.57
CA HIS A 515 -2.38 14.38 -1.32
C HIS A 515 -1.03 15.07 -1.23
N TYR A 516 -0.01 14.38 -0.73
CA TYR A 516 1.35 14.90 -0.60
C TYR A 516 2.30 14.12 -1.52
N SER A 517 3.23 14.84 -2.17
CA SER A 517 4.32 14.21 -2.93
C SER A 517 5.21 13.34 -2.05
N ASP A 518 5.47 13.76 -0.80
CA ASP A 518 6.18 13.01 0.23
C ASP A 518 5.72 13.51 1.63
N ASN A 519 5.97 12.76 2.70
CA ASN A 519 5.66 13.16 4.08
C ASN A 519 6.44 12.27 5.06
N TYR A 520 6.46 12.61 6.35
CA TYR A 520 7.30 11.93 7.36
C TYR A 520 8.79 11.95 6.99
N ILE A 521 9.26 13.09 6.46
CA ILE A 521 10.59 13.21 5.85
C ILE A 521 11.68 13.40 6.90
N THR A 522 12.88 12.88 6.62
CA THR A 522 14.07 13.12 7.44
C THR A 522 15.08 13.95 6.66
N LEU A 523 15.64 14.97 7.29
CA LEU A 523 16.65 15.84 6.71
C LEU A 523 17.98 15.59 7.41
N MET A 524 18.99 15.18 6.66
CA MET A 524 20.38 15.17 7.14
C MET A 524 20.95 16.60 7.10
N PRO A 525 22.02 16.90 7.85
CA PRO A 525 22.65 18.22 7.80
C PRO A 525 23.03 18.62 6.37
N GLY A 526 22.60 19.81 5.96
CA GLY A 526 22.78 20.35 4.62
C GLY A 526 21.75 19.91 3.57
N ASP A 527 20.77 19.06 3.93
CA ASP A 527 19.70 18.69 3.01
C ASP A 527 18.75 19.86 2.72
N GLN A 528 18.28 19.90 1.49
CA GLN A 528 17.11 20.67 1.09
C GLN A 528 16.08 19.73 0.46
N GLN A 529 14.81 19.87 0.81
CA GLN A 529 13.73 19.06 0.24
C GLN A 529 12.47 19.90 0.06
N THR A 530 11.76 19.65 -1.04
CA THR A 530 10.46 20.28 -1.30
C THR A 530 9.37 19.22 -1.29
N VAL A 531 8.32 19.45 -0.50
CA VAL A 531 7.10 18.65 -0.52
C VAL A 531 5.99 19.48 -1.13
N THR A 532 5.45 19.05 -2.27
CA THR A 532 4.19 19.57 -2.82
C THR A 532 2.99 18.83 -2.23
N PHE A 533 1.85 19.52 -2.13
CA PHE A 533 0.59 18.94 -1.67
C PHE A 533 -0.63 19.57 -2.37
N SER A 534 -1.74 18.86 -2.43
CA SER A 534 -3.01 19.35 -2.99
C SER A 534 -4.21 18.85 -2.21
N PHE A 535 -5.24 19.69 -2.06
CA PHE A 535 -6.49 19.36 -1.37
C PHE A 535 -7.64 20.25 -1.85
N GLN A 536 -8.87 19.82 -1.61
CA GLN A 536 -10.07 20.62 -1.91
C GLN A 536 -10.60 21.28 -0.63
N SER A 537 -10.95 22.56 -0.70
CA SER A 537 -11.55 23.28 0.43
C SER A 537 -12.26 24.56 -0.01
N GLU A 538 -13.41 24.83 0.61
CA GLU A 538 -14.12 26.10 0.48
C GLU A 538 -13.57 27.19 1.42
N LEU A 539 -12.78 26.80 2.43
CA LEU A 539 -12.22 27.72 3.42
C LEU A 539 -11.34 28.79 2.74
N PRO A 540 -11.27 30.02 3.27
CA PRO A 540 -10.33 31.02 2.82
C PRO A 540 -8.89 30.66 3.25
N GLU A 541 -7.90 31.05 2.44
CA GLU A 541 -6.47 30.79 2.71
C GLU A 541 -6.03 31.22 4.11
N SER A 542 -6.53 32.36 4.61
CA SER A 542 -6.20 32.88 5.95
C SER A 542 -6.60 31.92 7.08
N GLN A 543 -7.60 31.06 6.87
CA GLN A 543 -8.10 30.08 7.83
C GLN A 543 -7.38 28.73 7.76
N ILE A 544 -6.62 28.47 6.69
CA ILE A 544 -5.86 27.24 6.54
C ILE A 544 -4.54 27.35 7.31
N GLN A 545 -4.26 26.35 8.16
CA GLN A 545 -3.00 26.21 8.87
C GLN A 545 -2.22 25.02 8.35
N VAL A 546 -0.96 25.25 7.97
CA VAL A 546 0.00 24.18 7.71
C VAL A 546 0.88 24.03 8.94
N VAL A 547 0.88 22.84 9.52
CA VAL A 547 1.66 22.47 10.70
C VAL A 547 2.70 21.43 10.29
N VAL A 548 3.93 21.62 10.75
CA VAL A 548 5.00 20.61 10.63
C VAL A 548 5.39 20.15 12.02
N GLU A 549 5.24 18.85 12.25
CA GLU A 549 5.62 18.14 13.47
C GLU A 549 6.79 17.21 13.17
N GLY A 550 7.84 17.23 13.98
CA GLY A 550 8.99 16.34 13.85
C GLY A 550 9.26 15.60 15.16
N PHE A 551 9.98 14.49 15.10
CA PHE A 551 10.23 13.65 16.28
C PHE A 551 10.99 14.37 17.40
N ASN A 552 11.97 15.20 17.05
CA ASN A 552 12.87 15.92 17.95
C ASN A 552 12.60 17.44 18.00
N LYS A 553 11.37 17.87 17.71
CA LYS A 553 10.96 19.28 17.69
C LYS A 553 10.04 19.66 18.84
#